data_AF-A0A286AFH6-F1
#
_entry.id   AF-A0A286AFH6-F1
#
_cell.length_a   1.000
_cell.length_b   1.000
_cell.length_c   1.000
_cell.angle_alpha   90.00
_cell.angle_beta   90.00
_cell.angle_gamma   90.00
#
_symmetry.space_group_name_H-M   'P 1'
#
loop_
_entity.id
_entity.type
_entity.pdbx_description
1 polymer ?
#
loop_
_entity_poly.entity_id
_entity_poly.type
_entity_poly.pdbx_seq_one_letter_code
_entity_poly.pdbx_strand_id
1 'polypeptide(L)'
;MTQAQLTFYDTSRAYYASYYLQGFDELSRNGKLQIRVAHSLPERLKPAIQDTDWEHLLFAMALFKFQQGNHEWYFCIDTHDVNSVNVANHTGGYHLPLLQGVDVYFKVNHNPDQIEYTPILKDFRKKNSQCLTVFSNKTGVVPVT
;
A
#
# COMPACT_ATOMS: atom_id res chain seq x y z
N MET A 1 -12.59 -20.19 -12.83
CA MET A 1 -12.30 -19.13 -11.83
C MET A 1 -11.14 -18.31 -12.35
N THR A 2 -11.27 -16.99 -12.45
CA THR A 2 -10.15 -16.11 -12.78
C THR A 2 -9.19 -16.10 -11.59
N GLN A 3 -8.00 -16.68 -11.79
CA GLN A 3 -6.96 -16.72 -10.77
C GLN A 3 -6.53 -15.29 -10.43
N ALA A 4 -6.60 -14.91 -9.16
CA ALA A 4 -6.13 -13.61 -8.70
C ALA A 4 -4.59 -13.61 -8.66
N GLN A 5 -3.99 -12.47 -9.00
CA GLN A 5 -2.54 -12.28 -8.96
C GLN A 5 -2.19 -11.07 -8.11
N LEU A 6 -1.22 -11.24 -7.22
CA LEU A 6 -0.57 -10.18 -6.47
C LEU A 6 0.87 -10.03 -6.95
N THR A 7 1.27 -8.80 -7.30
CA THR A 7 2.65 -8.45 -7.64
C THR A 7 3.17 -7.52 -6.58
N PHE A 8 4.23 -7.93 -5.87
CA PHE A 8 4.99 -7.09 -4.96
C PHE A 8 6.08 -6.35 -5.74
N TYR A 9 6.17 -5.03 -5.56
CA TYR A 9 7.28 -4.22 -6.07
C TYR A 9 8.31 -4.06 -4.96
N ASP A 10 9.52 -4.53 -5.23
CA ASP A 10 10.60 -4.61 -4.25
C ASP A 10 11.22 -3.24 -3.96
N THR A 11 10.46 -2.39 -3.27
CA THR A 11 10.84 -1.01 -2.91
C THR A 11 11.15 -0.83 -1.42
N SER A 12 10.69 -1.76 -0.58
CA SER A 12 10.87 -1.71 0.87
C SER A 12 12.00 -2.62 1.34
N ARG A 13 12.49 -2.39 2.56
CA ARG A 13 13.39 -3.35 3.20
C ARG A 13 12.59 -4.59 3.61
N ALA A 14 13.21 -5.77 3.47
CA ALA A 14 12.61 -7.06 3.82
C ALA A 14 11.97 -7.09 5.22
N TYR A 15 12.59 -6.41 6.20
CA TYR A 15 12.05 -6.29 7.56
C TYR A 15 10.62 -5.73 7.61
N TYR A 16 10.32 -4.70 6.80
CA TYR A 16 9.01 -4.04 6.80
C TYR A 16 7.96 -4.79 5.95
N ALA A 17 8.39 -5.58 4.97
CA ALA A 17 7.48 -6.31 4.08
C ALA A 17 7.16 -7.74 4.56
N SER A 18 8.04 -8.37 5.34
CA SER A 18 8.03 -9.82 5.61
C SER A 18 6.72 -10.33 6.20
N TYR A 19 6.16 -9.63 7.18
CA TYR A 19 4.89 -10.01 7.82
C TYR A 19 3.74 -10.10 6.81
N TYR A 20 3.62 -9.09 5.93
CA TYR A 20 2.56 -9.06 4.92
C TYR A 20 2.80 -10.08 3.81
N LEU A 21 4.05 -10.22 3.35
CA LEU A 21 4.42 -11.21 2.35
C LEU A 21 4.15 -12.63 2.84
N GLN A 22 4.39 -12.92 4.12
CA GLN A 22 4.04 -14.20 4.73
C GLN A 22 2.52 -14.45 4.70
N GLY A 23 1.71 -13.46 5.11
CA GLY A 23 0.25 -13.59 5.06
C GLY A 23 -0.28 -13.83 3.64
N PHE A 24 0.32 -13.18 2.63
CA PHE A 24 -0.03 -13.45 1.24
C PHE A 24 0.44 -14.85 0.79
N ASP A 25 1.66 -15.28 1.16
CA ASP A 25 2.18 -16.61 0.83
C ASP A 25 1.25 -17.73 1.33
N GLU A 26 0.72 -17.59 2.54
CA GLU A 26 -0.30 -18.49 3.07
C GLU A 26 -1.56 -18.53 2.18
N LEU A 27 -2.04 -17.39 1.68
CA LEU A 27 -3.15 -17.36 0.71
C LEU A 27 -2.79 -18.00 -0.64
N SER A 28 -1.51 -17.93 -1.03
CA SER A 28 -1.03 -18.54 -2.27
C SER A 28 -1.05 -20.05 -2.22
N ARG A 29 -0.63 -20.64 -1.09
CA ARG A 29 -0.67 -22.10 -0.84
C ARG A 29 -2.07 -22.70 -0.96
N ASN A 30 -3.10 -21.87 -0.78
CA ASN A 30 -4.50 -22.27 -0.88
C ASN A 30 -5.03 -22.32 -2.32
N GLY A 31 -4.16 -22.03 -3.31
CA GLY A 31 -4.51 -21.95 -4.74
C GLY A 31 -5.35 -20.74 -5.14
N LYS A 32 -5.64 -19.84 -4.18
CA LYS A 32 -6.53 -18.68 -4.41
C LYS A 32 -5.80 -17.45 -4.98
N LEU A 33 -4.48 -17.41 -4.85
CA LEU A 33 -3.66 -16.25 -5.21
C LEU A 33 -2.33 -16.69 -5.83
N GLN A 34 -1.95 -16.10 -6.97
CA GLN A 34 -0.58 -16.17 -7.48
C GLN A 34 0.21 -14.97 -6.97
N ILE A 35 1.41 -15.19 -6.42
CA ILE A 35 2.30 -14.10 -6.00
C ILE A 35 3.47 -14.00 -6.97
N ARG A 36 3.86 -12.76 -7.30
CA ARG A 36 5.07 -12.44 -8.05
C ARG A 36 5.81 -11.29 -7.38
N VAL A 37 7.12 -11.28 -7.55
CA VAL A 37 7.97 -10.13 -7.22
C VAL A 37 8.39 -9.48 -8.53
N ALA A 38 8.29 -8.15 -8.62
CA ALA A 38 8.71 -7.37 -9.77
C ALA A 38 9.74 -6.32 -9.34
N HIS A 39 10.84 -6.25 -10.08
CA HIS A 39 11.89 -5.24 -9.88
C HIS A 39 11.67 -3.99 -10.74
N SER A 40 10.90 -4.11 -11.83
CA SER A 40 10.51 -2.96 -12.65
C SER A 40 9.28 -2.28 -12.08
N LEU A 41 9.38 -0.97 -11.83
CA LEU A 41 8.28 -0.16 -11.34
C LEU A 41 7.25 0.12 -12.45
N PRO A 42 5.94 0.13 -12.12
CA PRO A 42 4.90 0.48 -13.08
C PRO A 42 4.97 1.97 -13.40
N GLU A 43 4.79 2.36 -14.68
CA GLU A 43 4.92 3.75 -15.13
C GLU A 43 4.13 4.74 -14.26
N ARG A 44 2.89 4.39 -13.88
CA ARG A 44 2.03 5.24 -13.05
C ARG A 44 2.58 5.55 -11.65
N LEU A 45 3.44 4.69 -11.10
CA LEU A 45 4.01 4.90 -9.76
C LEU A 45 5.44 5.42 -9.80
N LYS A 46 6.10 5.43 -10.96
CA LYS A 46 7.48 5.93 -11.08
C LYS A 46 7.65 7.35 -10.53
N PRO A 47 6.78 8.34 -10.86
CA PRO A 47 6.94 9.69 -10.31
C PRO A 47 6.86 9.72 -8.79
N ALA A 48 6.01 8.88 -8.18
CA ALA A 48 5.88 8.83 -6.73
C ALA A 48 7.09 8.17 -6.05
N ILE A 49 7.67 7.14 -6.67
CA ILE A 49 8.78 6.37 -6.10
C ILE A 49 10.13 7.03 -6.37
N GLN A 50 10.23 7.85 -7.42
CA GLN A 50 11.47 8.55 -7.79
C GLN A 50 11.49 10.00 -7.25
N ASP A 51 10.54 10.36 -6.40
CA ASP A 51 10.50 11.67 -5.76
C ASP A 51 11.57 11.75 -4.66
N THR A 52 12.58 12.59 -4.89
CA THR A 52 13.74 12.74 -3.99
C THR A 52 13.37 13.26 -2.62
N ASP A 53 12.27 14.00 -2.49
CA ASP A 53 11.84 14.50 -1.19
C ASP A 53 11.28 13.34 -0.34
N TRP A 54 10.72 12.31 -0.97
CA TRP A 54 10.00 11.23 -0.29
C TRP A 54 10.71 9.87 -0.31
N GLU A 55 11.77 9.71 -1.11
CA GLU A 55 12.50 8.44 -1.27
C GLU A 55 12.95 7.84 0.07
N HIS A 56 13.27 8.70 1.05
CA HIS A 56 13.71 8.32 2.37
C HIS A 56 12.68 7.52 3.17
N LEU A 57 11.40 7.48 2.74
CA LEU A 57 10.35 6.67 3.37
C LEU A 57 10.09 5.33 2.66
N LEU A 58 10.59 5.13 1.44
CA LEU A 58 10.27 3.94 0.62
C LEU A 58 10.66 2.63 1.30
N PHE A 59 11.68 2.65 2.15
CA PHE A 59 12.12 1.48 2.90
C PHE A 59 11.00 0.84 3.74
N ALA A 60 9.96 1.60 4.10
CA ALA A 60 8.80 1.18 4.89
C ALA A 60 7.49 1.10 4.06
N MET A 61 7.54 1.28 2.74
CA MET A 61 6.38 1.24 1.85
C MET A 61 6.31 -0.10 1.11
N ALA A 62 5.43 -1.01 1.55
CA ALA A 62 5.22 -2.25 0.82
C ALA A 62 4.18 -2.03 -0.29
N LEU A 63 4.66 -2.05 -1.54
CA LEU A 63 3.87 -1.71 -2.73
C LEU A 63 3.41 -2.95 -3.48
N PHE A 64 2.15 -2.94 -3.87
CA PHE A 64 1.52 -4.07 -4.52
C PHE A 64 0.64 -3.65 -5.68
N LYS A 65 0.56 -4.54 -6.68
CA LYS A 65 -0.52 -4.58 -7.66
C LYS A 65 -1.34 -5.85 -7.45
N PHE A 66 -2.65 -5.70 -7.27
CA PHE A 66 -3.61 -6.79 -7.31
C PHE A 66 -4.31 -6.81 -8.67
N GLN A 67 -4.41 -7.98 -9.28
CA GLN A 67 -5.06 -8.16 -10.58
C GLN A 67 -6.04 -9.34 -10.51
N GLN A 68 -7.26 -9.12 -11.00
CA GLN A 68 -8.30 -10.14 -11.07
C GLN A 68 -9.12 -9.96 -12.34
N GLY A 69 -8.97 -10.88 -13.29
CA GLY A 69 -9.53 -10.70 -14.63
C GLY A 69 -8.96 -9.45 -15.31
N ASN A 70 -9.85 -8.56 -15.76
CA ASN A 70 -9.48 -7.30 -16.44
C ASN A 70 -9.30 -6.11 -15.48
N HIS A 71 -9.46 -6.33 -14.18
CA HIS A 71 -9.31 -5.27 -13.19
C HIS A 71 -7.94 -5.34 -12.52
N GLU A 72 -7.33 -4.17 -12.33
CA GLU A 72 -6.13 -4.01 -11.54
C GLU A 72 -6.28 -2.87 -10.53
N TRP A 73 -5.61 -3.03 -9.40
CA TRP A 73 -5.55 -2.05 -8.32
C TRP A 73 -4.14 -2.01 -7.75
N TYR A 74 -3.66 -0.83 -7.42
CA TYR A 74 -2.39 -0.62 -6.75
C TYR A 74 -2.67 -0.21 -5.33
N PHE A 75 -1.96 -0.81 -4.39
CA PHE A 75 -2.07 -0.43 -3.00
C PHE A 75 -0.72 -0.38 -2.33
N CYS A 76 -0.63 0.45 -1.30
CA CYS A 76 0.53 0.61 -0.45
C CYS A 76 0.17 0.22 0.97
N ILE A 77 1.04 -0.55 1.62
CA ILE A 77 1.04 -0.71 3.08
C ILE A 77 2.18 0.15 3.60
N ASP A 78 1.83 1.26 4.24
CA ASP A 78 2.72 2.15 4.95
C ASP A 78 2.92 1.63 6.37
N THR A 79 4.12 1.10 6.59
CA THR A 79 4.55 0.49 7.86
C THR A 79 5.39 1.44 8.70
N HIS A 80 5.58 2.68 8.26
CA HIS A 80 6.39 3.65 8.97
C HIS A 80 5.64 4.16 10.21
N ASP A 81 6.31 4.25 11.35
CA ASP A 81 5.63 4.53 12.62
C ASP A 81 5.34 6.03 12.87
N VAL A 82 5.79 6.92 11.99
CA VAL A 82 5.48 8.34 12.14
C VAL A 82 4.15 8.66 11.45
N ASN A 83 3.36 9.57 12.03
CA ASN A 83 2.12 10.09 11.47
C ASN A 83 2.23 11.60 11.21
N SER A 84 3.03 11.98 10.22
CA SER A 84 3.28 13.36 9.79
C SER A 84 3.36 13.42 8.26
N VAL A 85 3.11 14.58 7.66
CA VAL A 85 3.36 14.84 6.23
C VAL A 85 4.54 15.79 6.02
N ASN A 86 5.26 16.12 7.09
CA ASN A 86 6.37 17.06 7.02
C ASN A 86 7.63 16.36 6.50
N VAL A 87 8.02 16.74 5.29
CA VAL A 87 9.20 16.23 4.58
C VAL A 87 10.51 16.88 5.05
N ALA A 88 10.44 18.11 5.60
CA ALA A 88 11.62 18.93 5.89
C ALA A 88 12.56 18.33 6.96
N ASN A 89 12.04 17.45 7.82
CA ASN A 89 12.82 16.85 8.90
C ASN A 89 13.20 15.39 8.63
N HIS A 90 12.85 14.83 7.45
CA HIS A 90 12.92 13.38 7.17
C HIS A 90 12.23 12.49 8.22
N THR A 91 11.41 13.09 9.08
CA THR A 91 10.50 12.42 10.01
C THR A 91 9.11 12.27 9.39
N GLY A 92 9.02 12.30 8.06
CA GLY A 92 7.77 12.15 7.33
C GLY A 92 7.12 10.81 7.69
N GLY A 93 5.81 10.84 7.92
CA GLY A 93 5.04 9.68 8.31
C GLY A 93 4.26 9.06 7.18
N TYR A 94 3.58 9.88 6.38
CA TYR A 94 2.81 9.46 5.21
C TYR A 94 3.60 9.76 3.95
N HIS A 95 3.80 8.77 3.08
CA HIS A 95 4.40 8.99 1.77
C HIS A 95 3.37 9.61 0.81
N LEU A 96 3.31 10.94 0.74
CA LEU A 96 2.23 11.66 0.05
C LEU A 96 2.12 11.35 -1.46
N PRO A 97 3.21 11.26 -2.26
CA PRO A 97 3.10 10.89 -3.66
C PRO A 97 2.46 9.50 -3.88
N LEU A 98 2.78 8.53 -3.01
CA LEU A 98 2.17 7.21 -3.07
C LEU A 98 0.69 7.26 -2.65
N LEU A 99 0.35 7.98 -1.58
CA LEU A 99 -1.05 8.19 -1.15
C LEU A 99 -1.93 8.74 -2.30
N GLN A 100 -1.36 9.61 -3.12
CA GLN A 100 -2.01 10.14 -4.32
C GLN A 100 -2.08 9.10 -5.46
N GLY A 101 -0.96 8.42 -5.74
CA GLY A 101 -0.80 7.54 -6.91
C GLY A 101 -1.40 6.14 -6.80
N VAL A 102 -1.64 5.62 -5.59
CA VAL A 102 -2.25 4.30 -5.39
C VAL A 102 -3.77 4.38 -5.27
N ASP A 103 -4.44 3.26 -5.52
CA ASP A 103 -5.90 3.13 -5.36
C ASP A 103 -6.28 3.01 -3.88
N VAL A 104 -5.43 2.38 -3.06
CA VAL A 104 -5.63 2.19 -1.62
C VAL A 104 -4.34 2.37 -0.83
N TYR A 105 -4.39 3.06 0.31
CA TYR A 105 -3.23 3.32 1.14
C TYR A 105 -3.53 2.90 2.58
N PHE A 106 -2.78 1.92 3.09
CA PHE A 106 -2.97 1.38 4.42
C PHE A 106 -1.88 1.89 5.36
N LYS A 107 -2.23 2.80 6.26
CA LYS A 107 -1.37 3.21 7.36
C LYS A 107 -1.51 2.22 8.52
N VAL A 108 -0.46 1.48 8.84
CA VAL A 108 -0.52 0.42 9.86
C VAL A 108 -0.82 0.99 11.25
N ASN A 109 -0.22 2.11 11.60
CA ASN A 109 -0.43 2.85 12.84
C ASN A 109 -1.35 4.05 12.62
N HIS A 110 -2.46 3.83 11.90
CA HIS A 110 -3.43 4.85 11.55
C HIS A 110 -3.86 5.67 12.78
N ASN A 111 -3.64 6.98 12.72
CA ASN A 111 -4.11 7.93 13.72
C ASN A 111 -5.21 8.84 13.12
N PRO A 112 -6.49 8.67 13.50
CA PRO A 112 -7.60 9.48 12.99
C PRO A 112 -7.42 10.98 13.23
N ASP A 113 -6.86 11.36 14.38
CA ASP A 113 -6.61 12.77 14.74
C ASP A 113 -5.62 13.39 13.75
N GLN A 114 -4.59 12.65 13.35
CA GLN A 114 -3.61 13.16 12.38
C GLN A 114 -4.23 13.41 11.01
N ILE A 115 -5.20 12.60 10.58
CA ILE A 115 -5.96 12.83 9.35
C ILE A 115 -6.91 14.03 9.50
N GLU A 116 -7.51 14.20 10.68
CA GLU A 116 -8.44 15.29 10.96
C GLU A 116 -7.75 16.65 11.13
N TYR A 117 -6.53 16.69 11.67
CA TYR A 117 -5.83 17.95 11.93
C TYR A 117 -4.76 18.30 10.90
N THR A 118 -4.44 17.39 9.97
CA THR A 118 -3.53 17.65 8.85
C THR A 118 -4.32 17.99 7.59
N PRO A 119 -4.36 19.26 7.12
CA PRO A 119 -5.22 19.67 6.00
C PRO A 119 -5.05 18.81 4.75
N ILE A 120 -3.81 18.49 4.36
CA ILE A 120 -3.54 17.72 3.15
C ILE A 120 -4.00 16.26 3.23
N LEU A 121 -4.14 15.68 4.43
CA LEU A 121 -4.60 14.30 4.61
C LEU A 121 -6.13 14.17 4.60
N LYS A 122 -6.86 15.26 4.83
CA LYS A 122 -8.35 15.26 4.83
C LYS A 122 -8.91 14.78 3.52
N ASP A 123 -8.30 15.20 2.40
CA ASP A 123 -8.71 14.83 1.05
C ASP A 123 -8.55 13.32 0.78
N PHE A 124 -7.72 12.64 1.57
CA PHE A 124 -7.44 11.21 1.44
C PHE A 124 -8.12 10.34 2.50
N ARG A 125 -9.03 10.89 3.32
CA ARG A 125 -9.74 10.13 4.38
C ARG A 125 -10.40 8.85 3.85
N LYS A 126 -10.95 8.89 2.64
CA LYS A 126 -11.58 7.73 1.97
C LYS A 126 -10.58 6.68 1.44
N LYS A 127 -9.33 7.08 1.16
CA LYS A 127 -8.25 6.17 0.73
C LYS A 127 -7.51 5.55 1.93
N ASN A 128 -7.39 6.29 3.02
CA ASN A 128 -6.79 5.89 4.30
C ASN A 128 -7.72 5.06 5.20
N SER A 129 -8.86 4.60 4.68
CA SER A 129 -9.83 3.85 5.47
C SER A 129 -9.26 2.48 5.85
N GLN A 130 -9.50 2.08 7.10
CA GLN A 130 -9.02 0.84 7.72
C GLN A 130 -9.09 -0.35 6.76
N CYS A 131 -7.96 -1.04 6.68
CA CYS A 131 -7.80 -2.37 6.11
C CYS A 131 -9.05 -3.20 6.42
N LEU A 132 -9.88 -3.51 5.40
CA LEU A 132 -10.83 -4.65 5.29
C LEU A 132 -12.04 -4.35 4.38
N THR A 133 -12.49 -3.10 4.22
CA THR A 133 -13.73 -2.84 3.45
C THR A 133 -13.52 -2.70 1.93
N VAL A 134 -12.32 -2.29 1.49
CA VAL A 134 -12.09 -1.96 0.06
C VAL A 134 -12.05 -3.20 -0.83
N PHE A 135 -11.51 -4.32 -0.35
CA PHE A 135 -11.50 -5.56 -1.12
C PHE A 135 -12.88 -6.23 -1.14
N SER A 136 -13.64 -6.19 -0.04
CA SER A 136 -15.00 -6.77 0.02
C SER A 136 -15.96 -6.13 -0.99
N ASN A 137 -15.97 -4.79 -1.09
CA ASN A 137 -16.89 -4.08 -1.97
C ASN A 137 -16.49 -4.08 -3.45
N LYS A 138 -15.21 -4.34 -3.79
CA LYS A 138 -14.72 -4.29 -5.18
C LYS A 138 -14.43 -5.66 -5.80
N THR A 139 -14.22 -6.70 -4.99
CA THR A 139 -13.85 -8.05 -5.46
C THR A 139 -14.85 -9.14 -5.07
N GLY A 140 -15.87 -8.80 -4.26
CA GLY A 140 -16.81 -9.80 -3.72
C GLY A 140 -16.16 -10.77 -2.72
N VAL A 141 -14.92 -10.51 -2.30
CA VAL A 141 -14.20 -11.34 -1.33
C VAL A 141 -14.55 -10.85 0.07
N VAL A 142 -15.46 -11.57 0.73
CA VAL A 142 -15.81 -11.37 2.14
C VAL A 142 -14.55 -11.62 2.99
N PRO A 143 -14.19 -10.71 3.91
CA PRO A 143 -13.09 -10.97 4.82
C PRO A 143 -13.47 -12.10 5.78
N VAL A 144 -12.56 -13.06 5.94
CA VAL A 144 -12.68 -14.09 6.96
C VAL A 144 -12.35 -13.43 8.30
N THR A 145 -13.35 -13.41 9.19
CA THR A 145 -13.26 -13.00 10.60
C THR A 145 -12.35 -13.91 11.40
#